data_AF-A0A0P9WYY3-F1
#
_entry.id   AF-A0A0P9WYY3-F1
#
_cell.length_a   1.000
_cell.length_b   1.000
_cell.length_c   1.000
_cell.angle_alpha   90.00
_cell.angle_beta   90.00
_cell.angle_gamma   90.00
#
_symmetry.space_group_name_H-M   'P 1'
#
loop_
_entity.id
_entity.type
_entity.pdbx_description
1 polymer ?
#
loop_
_entity_poly.entity_id
_entity_poly.type
_entity_poly.pdbx_seq_one_letter_code
_entity_poly.pdbx_strand_id
1 'polypeptide(L)' 'MKLAPAQLGKHLQGTLAPVYVISGDDPLLCQEAADAIRAAARQQGF' A
#
# COMPACT_ATOMS: atom_id res chain seq x y z
N MET A 1 9.95 -1.44 -7.11
CA MET A 1 10.59 -1.85 -5.84
C MET A 1 9.68 -2.85 -5.15
N LYS A 2 10.19 -3.96 -4.63
CA LYS A 2 9.40 -4.91 -3.82
C LYS A 2 9.38 -4.42 -2.38
N LEU A 3 8.19 -4.16 -1.83
CA LEU A 3 7.98 -3.76 -0.44
C LEU A 3 7.51 -4.95 0.38
N ALA A 4 8.08 -5.15 1.56
CA ALA A 4 7.49 -6.05 2.55
C ALA A 4 6.25 -5.38 3.19
N PRO A 5 5.25 -6.15 3.67
CA PRO A 5 4.06 -5.59 4.32
C PRO A 5 4.40 -4.60 5.45
N ALA A 6 5.39 -4.93 6.29
CA ALA A 6 5.85 -4.07 7.38
C ALA A 6 6.45 -2.73 6.92
N GLN A 7 6.93 -2.63 5.67
CA GLN A 7 7.50 -1.41 5.10
C GLN A 7 6.45 -0.53 4.41
N LEU A 8 5.28 -1.09 4.09
CA LEU A 8 4.23 -0.38 3.35
C LEU A 8 3.77 0.87 4.09
N GLY A 9 3.49 0.78 5.39
CA GLY A 9 3.00 1.91 6.19
C GLY A 9 3.94 3.11 6.15
N LYS A 10 5.26 2.88 6.31
CA LYS A 10 6.27 3.95 6.22
C LYS A 10 6.36 4.53 4.82
N HIS A 11 6.23 3.70 3.78
CA HIS A 11 6.27 4.16 2.39
C HIS A 11 5.07 5.06 2.05
N LEU A 12 3.87 4.72 2.52
CA LEU A 12 2.64 5.47 2.28
C LEU A 12 2.58 6.85 2.96
N GLN A 13 3.44 7.10 3.96
CA GLN A 13 3.59 8.42 4.59
C GLN A 13 4.36 9.41 3.71
N GLY A 14 5.09 8.92 2.71
CA GLY A 14 5.83 9.75 1.76
C GLY A 14 5.04 10.04 0.48
N THR A 15 5.77 10.34 -0.59
CA THR A 15 5.20 10.48 -1.93
C THR A 15 4.67 9.12 -2.41
N LEU A 16 3.39 9.06 -2.72
CA LEU A 16 2.76 7.87 -3.27
C LEU A 16 3.23 7.60 -4.69
N ALA A 17 3.44 6.32 -4.99
CA ALA A 17 3.64 5.87 -6.36
C ALA A 17 2.32 5.98 -7.14
N PRO A 18 2.35 6.31 -8.44
CA PRO A 18 1.13 6.42 -9.25
C PRO A 18 0.43 5.06 -9.46
N VAL A 19 1.16 3.95 -9.32
CA VAL A 19 0.64 2.58 -9.48
C VAL A 19 1.26 1.67 -8.43
N TYR A 20 0.42 0.87 -7.77
CA TYR A 20 0.83 -0.20 -6.85
C TYR A 20 0.36 -1.56 -7.38
N VAL A 21 1.24 -2.55 -7.33
CA VAL A 21 0.92 -3.96 -7.63
C VAL A 21 1.01 -4.75 -6.33
N ILE A 22 -0.05 -5.47 -5.99
CA ILE A 22 -0.16 -6.28 -4.78
C ILE A 22 -0.13 -7.74 -5.21
N SER A 23 0.78 -8.51 -4.63
CA SER A 23 0.95 -9.94 -4.93
C SER A 23 1.39 -10.66 -3.66
N GLY A 24 0.73 -11.76 -3.33
CA GLY A 24 1.05 -12.61 -2.19
C GLY A 24 0.09 -13.78 -2.09
N ASP A 25 0.51 -14.84 -1.40
CA ASP A 25 -0.28 -16.07 -1.25
C ASP A 25 -1.28 -15.99 -0.09
N ASP A 26 -1.13 -15.00 0.80
CA ASP A 26 -2.06 -14.70 1.88
C ASP A 26 -3.09 -13.63 1.42
N PRO A 27 -4.37 -14.01 1.25
CA PRO A 27 -5.41 -13.08 0.80
C PRO A 27 -5.66 -11.93 1.77
N LEU A 28 -5.56 -12.16 3.09
CA LEU A 28 -5.83 -11.15 4.10
C LEU A 28 -4.78 -10.05 4.03
N LEU A 29 -3.49 -10.43 3.98
CA LEU A 29 -2.40 -9.47 3.82
C LEU A 29 -2.52 -8.65 2.53
N CYS A 30 -2.99 -9.26 1.44
CA CYS A 30 -3.23 -8.54 0.18
C CYS A 30 -4.36 -7.51 0.30
N GLN A 31 -5.45 -7.86 1.00
CA GLN A 31 -6.55 -6.92 1.26
C GLN A 31 -6.10 -5.75 2.14
N GLU A 32 -5.40 -6.03 3.24
CA GLU A 32 -4.88 -5.01 4.15
C GLU A 32 -3.94 -4.03 3.44
N ALA A 33 -3.06 -4.54 2.55
CA ALA A 33 -2.20 -3.70 1.74
C ALA A 33 -2.99 -2.79 0.80
N ALA A 34 -4.04 -3.32 0.14
CA ALA A 34 -4.89 -2.55 -0.76
C ALA A 34 -5.63 -1.43 -0.01
N ASP A 35 -6.15 -1.74 1.16
CA ASP A 35 -6.88 -0.79 1.99
C ASP A 35 -5.96 0.30 2.54
N ALA A 36 -4.75 -0.06 2.98
CA ALA A 36 -3.75 0.92 3.39
C ALA A 36 -3.40 1.90 2.26
N ILE A 37 -3.18 1.39 1.03
CA ILE A 37 -2.88 2.22 -0.15
C ILE A 37 -4.03 3.17 -0.44
N ARG A 38 -5.28 2.68 -0.49
CA ARG A 38 -6.46 3.51 -0.76
C ARG A 38 -6.69 4.55 0.33
N ALA A 39 -6.49 4.18 1.60
CA ALA A 39 -6.63 5.11 2.72
C ALA A 39 -5.61 6.24 2.63
N ALA A 40 -4.34 5.92 2.36
CA ALA A 40 -3.29 6.92 2.17
C ALA A 40 -3.57 7.84 0.97
N ALA A 41 -4.00 7.28 -0.16
CA ALA A 41 -4.37 8.06 -1.35
C ALA A 41 -5.48 9.07 -1.05
N ARG A 42 -6.56 8.63 -0.38
CA ARG A 42 -7.66 9.52 0.03
C ARG A 42 -7.21 10.60 1.01
N GLN A 43 -6.33 10.26 1.97
CA GLN A 43 -5.78 11.25 2.92
C GLN A 43 -4.92 12.31 2.23
N GLN A 44 -4.27 11.97 1.12
CA GLN A 44 -3.46 12.89 0.31
C GLN A 44 -4.26 13.62 -0.79
N GLY A 45 -5.57 13.37 -0.89
CA GLY A 45 -6.47 14.08 -1.81
C GLY A 45 -6.49 13.56 -3.25
N PHE A 46 -6.16 12.29 -3.47
CA PHE A 46 -6.30 11.60 -4.76
C PHE A 46 -7.68 10.93 -4.94
#